data_AF-A0A6J3I379-F1
#
_entry.id   AF-A0A6J3I379-F1
#
_cell.length_a   1.000
_cell.length_b   1.000
_cell.length_c   1.000
_cell.angle_alpha   90.00
_cell.angle_beta   90.00
_cell.angle_gamma   90.00
#
_symmetry.space_group_name_H-M   'P 1'
#
loop_
_entity.id
_entity.type
_entity.pdbx_description
1 polymer ?
#
loop_
_entity_poly.entity_id
_entity_poly.type
_entity_poly.pdbx_seq_one_letter_code
_entity_poly.pdbx_strand_id
1 'polypeptide(L)'
;MNTTTPSLCQIKSNHASHAWNKKKRNFLSEECEPLRGDMDEVEEKSKDIINFTAEKLSVDEVSQLVISPLCGAISLFVGTTRNNFEGKKVISLEYEAYLPMADNEVRKICSDIRQKWPVKHIAVFHRLGLVPVSEASVIIAVSSAHRAASLEAVTYAIDTLKAKVPIWKKVS
;
A
#
# COMPACT_ATOMS: atom_id res chain seq x y z
N MET A 1 12.36 -8.45 -61.35
CA MET A 1 12.26 -7.37 -60.33
C MET A 1 11.75 -8.05 -59.05
N ASN A 2 12.67 -8.49 -58.18
CA ASN A 2 12.98 -7.88 -56.85
C ASN A 2 11.75 -7.94 -55.91
N THR A 3 11.76 -8.51 -54.70
CA THR A 3 12.83 -8.91 -53.75
C THR A 3 12.26 -9.81 -52.62
N THR A 4 13.17 -10.56 -51.96
CA THR A 4 13.23 -10.92 -50.52
C THR A 4 12.26 -11.95 -49.90
N THR A 5 12.77 -13.15 -49.65
CA THR A 5 13.11 -13.68 -48.29
C THR A 5 13.87 -15.01 -48.40
N PRO A 6 14.90 -15.25 -47.56
CA PRO A 6 15.10 -16.61 -47.08
C PRO A 6 15.27 -16.69 -45.56
N SER A 7 14.79 -17.81 -45.04
CA SER A 7 14.81 -18.30 -43.66
C SER A 7 16.21 -18.31 -43.02
N LEU A 8 16.28 -17.91 -41.75
CA LEU A 8 17.50 -17.95 -40.96
C LEU A 8 17.91 -19.38 -40.61
N CYS A 9 19.19 -19.61 -40.95
CA CYS A 9 20.00 -20.79 -40.77
C CYS A 9 20.39 -20.99 -39.30
N GLN A 10 20.49 -22.27 -38.89
CA GLN A 10 21.11 -22.70 -37.65
C GLN A 10 22.57 -22.23 -37.57
N ILE A 11 22.96 -21.60 -36.47
CA ILE A 11 24.37 -21.30 -36.16
C ILE A 11 24.69 -21.92 -34.79
N LYS A 12 25.56 -22.92 -34.81
CA LYS A 12 26.25 -23.49 -33.65
C LYS A 12 27.19 -22.41 -33.08
N SER A 13 27.09 -22.12 -31.79
CA SER A 13 28.08 -21.32 -31.07
C SER A 13 28.93 -22.23 -30.18
N ASN A 14 30.23 -22.27 -30.47
CA ASN A 14 31.28 -22.76 -29.58
C ASN A 14 32.17 -21.58 -29.19
N HIS A 15 32.74 -21.66 -27.99
CA HIS A 15 33.83 -20.83 -27.41
C HIS A 15 33.50 -19.44 -26.83
N ALA A 16 33.41 -19.39 -25.49
CA ALA A 16 33.96 -18.29 -24.66
C ALA A 16 34.06 -18.65 -23.16
N SER A 17 34.32 -19.90 -22.80
CA SER A 17 34.75 -20.27 -21.44
C SER A 17 36.27 -20.24 -21.47
N HIS A 18 36.93 -19.18 -20.98
CA HIS A 18 38.36 -19.16 -20.54
C HIS A 18 38.83 -17.77 -20.03
N ALA A 19 37.98 -16.73 -20.04
CA ALA A 19 38.35 -15.38 -19.53
C ALA A 19 37.77 -15.02 -18.15
N TRP A 20 37.04 -15.93 -17.49
CA TRP A 20 36.40 -15.66 -16.19
C TRP A 20 37.23 -16.11 -14.98
N ASN A 21 38.31 -16.89 -15.19
CA ASN A 21 38.98 -17.64 -14.11
C ASN A 21 40.42 -17.19 -13.75
N LYS A 22 40.77 -15.94 -14.09
CA LYS A 22 42.11 -15.37 -13.81
C LYS A 22 42.11 -14.09 -12.98
N LYS A 23 40.94 -13.52 -12.65
CA LYS A 23 40.81 -12.35 -11.76
C LYS A 23 40.34 -12.67 -10.33
N LYS A 24 40.27 -13.97 -9.99
CA LYS A 24 39.90 -14.50 -8.65
C LYS A 24 41.10 -14.97 -7.80
N ARG A 25 42.34 -14.72 -8.25
CA ARG A 25 43.58 -15.03 -7.54
C ARG A 25 44.43 -13.78 -7.52
N ASN A 26 44.29 -12.97 -6.46
CA ASN A 26 45.20 -11.93 -5.95
C ASN A 26 44.43 -10.88 -5.13
N PHE A 27 43.47 -11.32 -4.32
CA PHE A 27 42.83 -10.48 -3.29
C PHE A 27 42.36 -11.41 -2.16
N LEU A 28 43.30 -12.14 -1.57
CA LEU A 28 43.11 -13.01 -0.41
C LEU A 28 44.32 -12.83 0.51
N SER A 29 44.34 -11.74 1.26
CA SER A 29 45.14 -11.60 2.49
C SER A 29 44.76 -10.32 3.24
N GLU A 30 43.50 -10.18 3.61
CA GLU A 30 43.09 -9.39 4.79
C GLU A 30 42.04 -10.25 5.48
N GLU A 31 42.40 -10.81 6.63
CA GLU A 31 41.46 -11.53 7.50
C GLU A 31 40.45 -10.51 8.02
N CYS A 32 39.32 -10.39 7.33
CA CYS A 32 38.19 -9.63 7.83
C CYS A 32 37.56 -10.47 8.94
N GLU A 33 37.91 -10.17 10.19
CA GLU A 33 37.22 -10.70 11.35
C GLU A 33 35.72 -10.43 11.18
N PRO A 34 34.85 -11.45 11.31
CA PRO A 34 33.42 -11.20 11.24
C PRO A 34 33.06 -10.37 12.46
N LEU A 35 32.81 -9.08 12.24
CA LEU A 35 32.08 -8.24 13.17
C LEU A 35 30.69 -8.87 13.30
N ARG A 36 30.55 -9.82 14.23
CA ARG A 36 29.28 -10.13 14.89
C ARG A 36 28.93 -8.90 15.72
N GLY A 37 28.52 -7.85 15.03
CA GLY A 37 27.61 -6.89 15.63
C GLY A 37 26.35 -7.69 15.87
N ASP A 38 25.98 -7.87 17.13
CA ASP A 38 24.63 -8.22 17.50
C ASP A 38 23.75 -7.16 16.81
N MET A 39 23.18 -7.52 15.66
CA MET A 39 22.05 -6.80 15.10
C MET A 39 20.94 -7.09 16.08
N ASP A 40 20.82 -6.25 17.09
CA ASP A 40 19.62 -6.20 17.92
C ASP A 40 18.45 -6.06 16.93
N GLU A 41 17.73 -7.16 16.73
CA GLU A 41 16.51 -7.18 15.94
C GLU A 41 15.54 -6.23 16.63
N VAL A 42 15.50 -4.97 16.18
CA VAL A 42 14.56 -3.99 16.70
C VAL A 42 13.18 -4.43 16.26
N GLU A 43 12.44 -5.05 17.18
CA GLU A 43 11.10 -5.54 16.94
C GLU A 43 10.15 -4.35 16.68
N GLU A 44 9.89 -4.06 15.41
CA GLU A 44 8.96 -3.01 15.01
C GLU A 44 7.53 -3.43 15.38
N LYS A 45 6.85 -2.70 16.27
CA LYS A 45 5.46 -2.99 16.64
C LYS A 45 4.49 -2.66 15.48
N SER A 46 3.50 -3.52 15.29
CA SER A 46 2.38 -3.27 14.38
C SER A 46 1.59 -2.02 14.81
N LYS A 47 1.05 -1.29 13.83
CA LYS A 47 0.40 0.02 14.03
C LYS A 47 -0.99 0.01 13.40
N ASP A 48 -1.97 0.55 14.13
CA ASP A 48 -3.30 0.89 13.62
C ASP A 48 -3.50 2.40 13.79
N ILE A 49 -3.39 3.16 12.71
CA ILE A 49 -3.56 4.62 12.72
C ILE A 49 -4.97 4.95 12.24
N ILE A 50 -5.78 5.55 13.12
CA ILE A 50 -7.15 5.95 12.81
C ILE A 50 -7.26 7.44 13.01
N ASN A 51 -7.75 8.16 12.00
CA ASN A 51 -7.91 9.60 12.08
C ASN A 51 -9.20 10.08 11.40
N PHE A 52 -9.96 10.92 12.11
CA PHE A 52 -11.09 11.66 11.58
C PHE A 52 -10.74 13.15 11.64
N THR A 53 -10.68 13.81 10.49
CA THR A 53 -10.19 15.19 10.39
C THR A 53 -11.03 16.02 9.44
N ALA A 54 -11.09 17.34 9.64
CA ALA A 54 -11.66 18.26 8.65
C ALA A 54 -10.67 18.60 7.52
N GLU A 55 -9.38 18.33 7.74
CA GLU A 55 -8.29 18.69 6.85
C GLU A 55 -8.26 17.81 5.59
N LYS A 56 -7.62 18.33 4.53
CA LYS A 56 -7.45 17.60 3.29
C LYS A 56 -6.54 16.39 3.51
N LEU A 57 -6.97 15.23 3.05
CA LEU A 57 -6.19 14.01 3.18
C LEU A 57 -5.08 13.95 2.12
N SER A 58 -3.88 13.57 2.54
CA SER A 58 -2.73 13.33 1.66
C SER A 58 -2.49 11.83 1.49
N VAL A 59 -2.48 11.36 0.24
CA VAL A 59 -2.18 9.95 -0.08
C VAL A 59 -0.74 9.61 0.31
N ASP A 60 0.19 10.54 0.09
CA ASP A 60 1.61 10.34 0.40
C ASP A 60 1.79 10.16 1.92
N GLU A 61 1.29 11.10 2.72
CA GLU A 61 1.40 11.03 4.19
C GLU A 61 0.82 9.73 4.75
N VAL A 62 -0.38 9.33 4.30
CA VAL A 62 -1.01 8.09 4.75
C VAL A 62 -0.21 6.86 4.32
N SER A 63 0.39 6.87 3.12
CA SER A 63 1.25 5.78 2.65
C SER A 63 2.52 5.63 3.51
N GLN A 64 3.15 6.74 3.91
CA GLN A 64 4.35 6.74 4.74
C GLN A 64 4.11 6.11 6.11
N LEU A 65 2.92 6.31 6.70
CA LEU A 65 2.57 5.77 8.03
C LEU A 65 2.60 4.23 8.09
N VAL A 66 2.39 3.56 6.95
CA VAL A 66 2.31 2.10 6.86
C VAL A 66 3.55 1.45 6.24
N ILE A 67 4.59 2.22 5.89
CA ILE A 67 5.87 1.66 5.46
C ILE A 67 6.53 0.88 6.60
N SER A 68 7.16 -0.24 6.24
CA SER A 68 7.97 -1.07 7.13
C SER A 68 9.03 -1.80 6.30
N PRO A 69 10.27 -1.97 6.81
CA PRO A 69 11.29 -2.78 6.15
C PRO A 69 10.89 -4.25 6.00
N LEU A 70 9.89 -4.71 6.76
CA LEU A 70 9.36 -6.09 6.70
C LEU A 70 8.27 -6.27 5.63
N CYS A 71 7.85 -5.20 4.94
CA CYS A 71 6.74 -5.22 4.00
C CYS A 71 7.20 -5.01 2.56
N GLY A 72 6.88 -5.96 1.68
CA GLY A 72 7.09 -5.84 0.23
C GLY A 72 5.90 -5.23 -0.51
N ALA A 73 4.78 -4.96 0.17
CA ALA A 73 3.58 -4.43 -0.45
C ALA A 73 2.82 -3.46 0.45
N ILE A 74 2.29 -2.42 -0.17
CA ILE A 74 1.28 -1.50 0.38
C ILE A 74 0.14 -1.45 -0.62
N SER A 75 -1.08 -1.60 -0.13
CA SER A 75 -2.29 -1.38 -0.92
C SER A 75 -3.04 -0.19 -0.34
N LEU A 76 -3.58 0.66 -1.21
CA LEU A 76 -4.35 1.82 -0.83
C LEU A 76 -5.71 1.84 -1.52
N PHE A 77 -6.72 2.33 -0.81
CA PHE A 77 -7.99 2.75 -1.38
C PHE A 77 -8.18 4.24 -1.11
N VAL A 78 -8.58 4.99 -2.15
CA VAL A 78 -8.87 6.42 -2.06
C VAL A 78 -10.29 6.66 -2.56
N GLY A 79 -11.19 7.02 -1.65
CA GLY A 79 -12.57 7.36 -1.98
C GLY A 79 -12.72 8.85 -2.27
N THR A 80 -12.92 9.22 -3.54
CA THR A 80 -13.06 10.63 -3.95
C THR A 80 -14.50 11.05 -4.19
N THR A 81 -14.80 12.33 -3.98
CA THR A 81 -16.10 12.91 -4.34
C THR A 81 -16.25 12.97 -5.86
N ARG A 82 -17.28 12.33 -6.40
CA ARG A 82 -17.64 12.43 -7.83
C ARG A 82 -18.48 13.66 -8.09
N ASN A 83 -18.45 14.17 -9.32
CA ASN A 83 -19.18 15.37 -9.74
C ASN A 83 -20.66 15.14 -10.07
N ASN A 84 -21.19 13.93 -9.83
CA ASN A 84 -22.56 13.58 -10.14
C ASN A 84 -23.16 12.62 -9.10
N PHE A 85 -24.46 12.80 -8.84
CA PHE A 85 -25.28 11.91 -8.04
C PHE A 85 -26.73 11.99 -8.54
N GLU A 86 -27.32 10.86 -8.94
CA GLU A 86 -28.71 10.77 -9.41
C GLU A 86 -29.07 11.79 -10.52
N GLY A 87 -28.16 11.98 -11.47
CA GLY A 87 -28.35 12.92 -12.60
C GLY A 87 -28.15 14.40 -12.25
N LYS A 88 -27.88 14.75 -10.98
CA LYS A 88 -27.56 16.11 -10.55
C LYS A 88 -26.06 16.34 -10.48
N LYS A 89 -25.65 17.58 -10.79
CA LYS A 89 -24.27 18.05 -10.61
C LYS A 89 -24.00 18.21 -9.10
N VAL A 90 -22.88 17.65 -8.65
CA VAL A 90 -22.41 17.74 -7.26
C VAL A 90 -21.16 18.61 -7.24
N ILE A 91 -21.06 19.53 -6.28
CA ILE A 91 -19.86 20.35 -6.08
C ILE A 91 -19.02 19.87 -4.89
N SER A 92 -19.68 19.29 -3.89
CA SER A 92 -19.03 18.70 -2.72
C SER A 92 -19.95 17.69 -2.04
N LEU A 93 -19.36 16.89 -1.16
CA LEU A 93 -20.10 16.10 -0.17
C LEU A 93 -19.76 16.61 1.21
N GLU A 94 -20.76 16.74 2.08
CA GLU A 94 -20.57 17.06 3.49
C GLU A 94 -20.63 15.78 4.32
N TYR A 95 -19.60 15.52 5.12
CA TYR A 95 -19.49 14.30 5.93
C TYR A 95 -19.58 14.60 7.43
N GLU A 96 -20.40 13.81 8.13
CA GLU A 96 -20.54 13.85 9.58
C GLU A 96 -20.34 12.44 10.15
N ALA A 97 -19.83 12.35 11.38
CA ALA A 97 -19.59 11.08 12.04
C ALA A 97 -19.88 11.17 13.53
N TYR A 98 -20.45 10.10 14.10
CA TYR A 98 -20.50 9.94 15.55
C TYR A 98 -19.15 9.40 16.04
N LEU A 99 -18.20 10.31 16.28
CA LEU A 99 -16.77 10.01 16.44
C LEU A 99 -16.45 8.87 17.42
N PRO A 100 -16.97 8.81 18.66
CA PRO A 100 -16.62 7.73 19.58
C PRO A 100 -17.00 6.34 19.06
N MET A 101 -18.17 6.23 18.42
CA MET A 101 -18.62 4.96 17.83
C MET A 101 -17.89 4.67 16.52
N ALA A 102 -17.65 5.69 15.70
CA ALA A 102 -16.93 5.52 14.45
C ALA A 102 -15.50 5.01 14.67
N ASP A 103 -14.76 5.59 15.62
CA ASP A 103 -13.42 5.13 16.00
C ASP A 103 -13.44 3.68 16.52
N ASN A 104 -14.38 3.34 17.40
CA ASN A 104 -14.54 1.99 17.92
C ASN A 104 -14.85 0.96 16.81
N GLU A 105 -15.74 1.27 15.87
CA GLU A 105 -16.04 0.38 14.76
C GLU A 105 -14.84 0.22 13.82
N VAL A 106 -14.08 1.28 13.54
CA VAL A 106 -12.84 1.16 12.74
C VAL A 106 -11.79 0.31 13.45
N ARG A 107 -11.64 0.42 14.78
CA ARG A 107 -10.76 -0.47 15.55
C ARG A 107 -11.16 -1.94 15.44
N LYS A 108 -12.46 -2.23 15.47
CA LYS A 108 -12.95 -3.60 15.24
C LYS A 108 -12.59 -4.10 13.84
N ILE A 109 -12.72 -3.25 12.82
CA ILE A 109 -12.29 -3.57 11.44
C ILE A 109 -10.79 -3.90 11.41
N CYS A 110 -9.94 -3.10 12.05
CA CYS A 110 -8.50 -3.38 12.16
C CYS A 110 -8.23 -4.73 12.86
N SER A 111 -8.94 -5.01 13.96
CA SER A 111 -8.83 -6.29 14.67
C SER A 111 -9.22 -7.48 13.79
N ASP A 112 -10.36 -7.39 13.10
CA ASP A 112 -10.85 -8.44 12.19
C ASP A 112 -9.85 -8.68 11.05
N ILE A 113 -9.27 -7.62 10.49
CA ILE A 113 -8.26 -7.73 9.43
C ILE A 113 -7.05 -8.51 9.94
N ARG A 114 -6.56 -8.19 11.14
CA ARG A 114 -5.39 -8.85 11.73
C ARG A 114 -5.64 -10.32 12.07
N GLN A 115 -6.89 -10.69 12.35
CA GLN A 115 -7.26 -12.09 12.56
C GLN A 115 -7.32 -12.89 11.25
N LYS A 116 -7.64 -12.24 10.13
CA LYS A 116 -7.84 -12.88 8.82
C LYS A 116 -6.59 -12.89 7.94
N TRP A 117 -5.75 -11.85 8.04
CA TRP A 117 -4.61 -11.67 7.15
C TRP A 117 -3.33 -11.26 7.90
N PRO A 118 -2.16 -11.73 7.46
CA PRO A 118 -0.87 -11.36 8.03
C PRO A 118 -0.44 -9.96 7.56
N VAL A 119 -1.09 -8.92 8.08
CA VAL A 119 -0.78 -7.51 7.77
C VAL A 119 0.06 -6.86 8.87
N LYS A 120 0.89 -5.88 8.49
CA LYS A 120 1.81 -5.20 9.41
C LYS A 120 1.20 -3.91 9.96
N HIS A 121 0.97 -2.92 9.10
CA HIS A 121 0.38 -1.64 9.48
C HIS A 121 -0.93 -1.37 8.74
N ILE A 122 -1.85 -0.72 9.43
CA ILE A 122 -3.14 -0.29 8.90
C ILE A 122 -3.29 1.20 9.20
N ALA A 123 -3.70 1.97 8.20
CA ALA A 123 -4.10 3.36 8.37
C ALA A 123 -5.49 3.58 7.77
N VAL A 124 -6.39 4.22 8.52
CA VAL A 124 -7.75 4.58 8.10
C VAL A 124 -7.98 6.05 8.42
N PHE A 125 -8.04 6.86 7.38
CA PHE A 125 -8.28 8.30 7.48
C PHE A 125 -9.62 8.62 6.83
N HIS A 126 -10.46 9.35 7.54
CA HIS A 126 -11.72 9.85 6.99
C HIS A 126 -11.81 11.36 7.18
N ARG A 127 -12.15 12.06 6.10
CA ARG A 127 -12.40 13.49 6.12
C ARG A 127 -13.84 13.79 6.50
N LEU A 128 -14.03 14.76 7.38
CA LEU A 128 -15.31 15.29 7.82
C LEU A 128 -15.51 16.71 7.28
N GLY A 129 -16.74 17.21 7.33
CA GLY A 129 -17.12 18.47 6.72
C GLY A 129 -17.14 18.39 5.19
N LEU A 130 -16.89 19.53 4.53
CA LEU A 130 -16.99 19.64 3.08
C LEU A 130 -15.80 19.02 2.35
N VAL A 131 -16.10 18.10 1.43
CA VAL A 131 -15.14 17.44 0.55
C VAL A 131 -15.51 17.74 -0.91
N PRO A 132 -14.83 18.71 -1.56
CA PRO A 132 -15.04 19.05 -2.95
C PRO A 132 -14.86 17.87 -3.91
N VAL A 133 -15.44 17.99 -5.11
CA VAL A 133 -15.21 17.06 -6.22
C VAL A 133 -13.72 16.81 -6.43
N SER A 134 -13.39 15.55 -6.70
CA SER A 134 -12.03 15.02 -6.90
C SER A 134 -11.12 15.02 -5.67
N GLU A 135 -11.60 15.49 -4.50
CA GLU A 135 -10.85 15.36 -3.25
C GLU A 135 -11.19 14.07 -2.51
N ALA A 136 -10.24 13.58 -1.73
CA ALA A 136 -10.37 12.35 -0.96
C ALA A 136 -11.23 12.59 0.30
N SER A 137 -12.27 11.77 0.43
CA SER A 137 -13.11 11.65 1.63
C SER A 137 -12.63 10.57 2.57
N VAL A 138 -11.97 9.53 2.05
CA VAL A 138 -11.41 8.43 2.83
C VAL A 138 -10.15 7.93 2.16
N ILE A 139 -9.14 7.62 2.96
CA ILE A 139 -7.94 6.89 2.54
C ILE A 139 -7.75 5.72 3.50
N ILE A 140 -7.62 4.52 2.94
CA ILE A 140 -7.24 3.32 3.68
C ILE A 140 -5.92 2.84 3.10
N ALA A 141 -4.95 2.53 3.95
CA ALA A 141 -3.68 1.94 3.55
C ALA A 141 -3.36 0.74 4.44
N VAL A 142 -2.91 -0.35 3.82
CA VAL A 142 -2.51 -1.57 4.54
C VAL A 142 -1.18 -2.06 3.96
N SER A 143 -0.24 -2.40 4.84
CA SER A 143 1.04 -3.00 4.45
C SER A 143 1.13 -4.46 4.87
N SER A 144 1.84 -5.25 4.07
CA SER A 144 2.10 -6.66 4.34
C SER A 144 3.37 -7.14 3.66
N ALA A 145 3.90 -8.29 4.11
CA ALA A 145 5.09 -8.91 3.49
C ALA A 145 4.88 -9.18 1.99
N HIS A 146 3.69 -9.66 1.61
CA HIS A 146 3.33 -9.98 0.24
C HIS A 146 1.95 -9.43 -0.14
N ARG A 147 1.82 -8.95 -1.37
CA ARG A 147 0.65 -8.18 -1.87
C ARG A 147 -0.73 -8.78 -1.61
N ALA A 148 -0.89 -10.09 -1.53
CA ALA A 148 -2.21 -10.72 -1.43
C ALA A 148 -2.96 -10.25 -0.17
N ALA A 149 -2.27 -10.27 0.98
CA ALA A 149 -2.85 -9.88 2.26
C ALA A 149 -3.29 -8.40 2.26
N SER A 150 -2.45 -7.48 1.77
CA SER A 150 -2.82 -6.06 1.73
C SER A 150 -3.96 -5.77 0.74
N LEU A 151 -4.00 -6.43 -0.41
CA LEU A 151 -5.08 -6.26 -1.39
C LEU A 151 -6.44 -6.69 -0.81
N GLU A 152 -6.51 -7.89 -0.25
CA GLU A 152 -7.73 -8.43 0.35
C GLU A 152 -8.17 -7.62 1.58
N ALA A 153 -7.22 -7.24 2.44
CA ALA A 153 -7.49 -6.44 3.62
C ALA A 153 -8.05 -5.05 3.29
N VAL A 154 -7.53 -4.37 2.26
CA VAL A 154 -8.04 -3.05 1.84
C VAL A 154 -9.46 -3.16 1.30
N THR A 155 -9.75 -4.16 0.47
CA THR A 155 -11.12 -4.42 -0.01
C THR A 155 -12.07 -4.68 1.15
N TYR A 156 -11.70 -5.58 2.07
CA TYR A 156 -12.51 -5.84 3.25
C TYR A 156 -12.74 -4.59 4.10
N ALA A 157 -11.70 -3.77 4.28
CA ALA A 157 -11.76 -2.56 5.10
C ALA A 157 -12.78 -1.55 4.55
N ILE A 158 -12.73 -1.25 3.24
CA ILE A 158 -13.65 -0.27 2.64
C ILE A 158 -15.10 -0.77 2.64
N ASP A 159 -15.33 -2.03 2.29
CA ASP A 159 -16.68 -2.61 2.26
C ASP A 159 -17.29 -2.63 3.66
N THR A 160 -16.50 -3.04 4.66
CA THR A 160 -16.95 -3.09 6.06
C THR A 160 -17.14 -1.69 6.64
N LEU A 161 -16.27 -0.73 6.30
CA LEU A 161 -16.40 0.66 6.73
C LEU A 161 -17.73 1.24 6.24
N LYS A 162 -18.05 1.05 4.96
CA LYS A 162 -19.31 1.54 4.36
C LYS A 162 -20.55 0.85 4.93
N ALA A 163 -20.42 -0.39 5.39
CA ALA A 163 -21.54 -1.15 5.95
C ALA A 163 -21.81 -0.85 7.43
N LYS A 164 -20.76 -0.62 8.24
CA LYS A 164 -20.88 -0.64 9.70
C LYS A 164 -20.56 0.68 10.40
N VAL A 165 -19.74 1.54 9.82
CA VAL A 165 -19.24 2.73 10.53
C VAL A 165 -20.26 3.86 10.40
N PRO A 166 -20.71 4.48 11.50
CA PRO A 166 -21.74 5.53 11.48
C PRO A 166 -21.18 6.87 10.95
N ILE A 167 -21.07 6.95 9.63
CA ILE A 167 -20.65 8.14 8.88
C ILE A 167 -21.73 8.44 7.85
N TRP A 168 -22.25 9.67 7.89
CA TRP A 168 -23.30 10.13 6.99
C TRP A 168 -22.70 11.11 5.98
N LYS A 169 -23.29 11.12 4.77
CA LYS A 169 -22.96 12.07 3.72
C LYS A 169 -24.20 12.85 3.31
N LYS A 170 -24.05 14.13 3.06
CA LYS A 170 -25.07 14.98 2.44
C LYS A 170 -24.53 15.52 1.12
N VAL A 171 -25.40 15.54 0.10
CA VAL A 171 -25.06 16.06 -1.22
C VAL A 171 -25.30 17.57 -1.24
N SER A 172 -24.30 18.33 -1.68
CA SER A 172 -24.34 19.78 -1.83
C SER A 172 -24.06 20.22 -3.26
#